data_AF-A0A2V7VBV8-F1
#
_entry.id   AF-A0A2V7VBV8-F1
#
_cell.length_a   1.000
_cell.length_b   1.000
_cell.length_c   1.000
_cell.angle_alpha   90.00
_cell.angle_beta   90.00
_cell.angle_gamma   90.00
#
_symmetry.space_group_name_H-M   'P 1'
#
loop_
_entity.id
_entity.type
_entity.pdbx_description
1 polymer ?
#
loop_
_entity_poly.entity_id
_entity_poly.type
_entity_poly.pdbx_seq_one_letter_code
_entity_poly.pdbx_strand_id
1 'polypeptide(L)'
;MKDAATRLRTRAQAPPSGFSADDELRLLARVAAGVRGAAELPFQGSYSQTKVEEPAYGGHASAMGPPPSAPGAGGGPSPVRFEEVRALSEKTYCGGRTKDHLLESGGSGLALVDYDGDGRLDIYVVSAFELDERRERIPHRNALYRNLGGGRFQNVAARAGVDAAAWGNGVCAGDFNDDGLVD
;
A
#
# COMPACT_ATOMS: atom_id res chain seq x y z
N MET A 1 -5.85 -19.33 -4.59
CA MET A 1 -6.85 -18.30 -4.22
C MET A 1 -8.30 -18.79 -4.03
N LYS A 2 -9.01 -19.37 -5.02
CA LYS A 2 -10.45 -19.71 -4.85
C LYS A 2 -10.78 -20.69 -3.71
N ASP A 3 -9.91 -21.66 -3.44
CA ASP A 3 -10.10 -22.62 -2.35
C ASP A 3 -9.75 -22.01 -0.97
N ALA A 4 -8.81 -21.06 -0.93
CA ALA A 4 -8.37 -20.34 0.27
C ALA A 4 -9.44 -19.35 0.78
N ALA A 5 -10.08 -18.59 -0.12
CA ALA A 5 -11.16 -17.65 0.23
C ALA A 5 -12.39 -18.34 0.85
N THR A 6 -12.65 -19.59 0.45
CA THR A 6 -13.77 -20.38 0.98
C THR A 6 -13.46 -20.90 2.38
N ARG A 7 -12.20 -21.29 2.67
CA ARG A 7 -11.77 -21.76 4.00
C ARG A 7 -11.68 -20.63 5.03
N LEU A 8 -11.28 -19.42 4.60
CA LEU A 8 -11.25 -18.22 5.44
C LEU A 8 -12.66 -17.83 5.94
N ARG A 9 -13.69 -17.98 5.08
CA ARG A 9 -15.09 -17.74 5.49
C ARG A 9 -15.57 -18.71 6.57
N THR A 10 -15.15 -19.97 6.50
CA THR A 10 -15.50 -20.99 7.51
C THR A 10 -14.79 -20.72 8.84
N ARG A 11 -13.55 -20.20 8.83
CA ARG A 11 -12.80 -19.87 10.04
C ARG A 11 -13.28 -18.58 10.72
N ALA A 12 -13.77 -17.61 9.94
CA ALA A 12 -14.40 -16.38 10.45
C ALA A 12 -15.76 -16.62 11.14
N GLN A 13 -16.39 -17.78 10.91
CA GLN A 13 -17.62 -18.21 11.59
C GLN A 13 -17.36 -18.98 12.90
N ALA A 14 -16.12 -19.33 13.21
CA ALA A 14 -15.77 -19.87 14.51
C ALA A 14 -15.85 -18.75 15.57
N PRO A 15 -16.30 -19.06 16.82
CA PRO A 15 -16.35 -18.05 17.87
C PRO A 15 -14.96 -17.42 18.05
N PRO A 16 -14.87 -16.10 18.29
CA PRO A 16 -13.59 -15.44 18.39
C PRO A 16 -12.79 -16.06 19.53
N SER A 17 -11.70 -16.76 19.21
CA SER A 17 -10.65 -17.01 20.19
C SER A 17 -10.14 -15.64 20.60
N GLY A 18 -10.33 -15.28 21.87
CA GLY A 18 -10.02 -13.96 22.37
C GLY A 18 -8.59 -13.51 22.01
N PHE A 19 -8.45 -12.22 21.76
CA PHE A 19 -7.16 -11.57 21.60
C PHE A 19 -6.33 -11.79 22.88
N SER A 20 -5.20 -12.48 22.77
CA SER A 20 -4.28 -12.73 23.89
C SER A 20 -3.03 -11.90 23.71
N ALA A 21 -2.78 -10.96 24.63
CA ALA A 21 -1.57 -10.14 24.65
C ALA A 21 -0.29 -10.98 24.69
N ASP A 22 -0.35 -12.20 25.25
CA ASP A 22 0.79 -13.11 25.34
C ASP A 22 1.20 -13.67 23.97
N ASP A 23 0.25 -13.88 23.06
CA ASP A 23 0.54 -14.38 21.71
C ASP A 23 1.15 -13.26 20.84
N GLU A 24 0.70 -12.03 21.03
CA GLU A 24 1.32 -10.85 20.40
C GLU A 24 2.75 -10.62 20.89
N LEU A 25 2.97 -10.69 22.21
CA LEU A 25 4.30 -10.54 22.79
C LEU A 25 5.27 -11.61 22.30
N ARG A 26 4.79 -12.85 22.08
CA ARG A 26 5.58 -13.92 21.47
C ARG A 26 5.91 -13.66 20.01
N LEU A 27 4.96 -13.12 19.23
CA LEU A 27 5.21 -12.73 17.84
C LEU A 27 6.24 -11.60 17.77
N LEU A 28 6.09 -10.56 18.60
CA LEU A 28 7.02 -9.44 18.70
C LEU A 28 8.43 -9.90 19.12
N ALA A 29 8.54 -10.84 20.06
CA ALA A 29 9.82 -11.41 20.46
C ALA A 29 10.51 -12.19 19.32
N ARG A 30 9.75 -12.93 18.51
CA ARG A 30 10.27 -13.65 17.33
C ARG A 30 10.75 -12.69 16.24
N VAL A 31 9.99 -11.64 15.94
CA VAL A 31 10.38 -10.59 14.99
C VAL A 31 11.64 -9.87 15.50
N ALA A 32 11.67 -9.49 16.78
CA ALA A 32 12.84 -8.85 17.37
C ALA A 32 14.09 -9.74 17.35
N ALA A 33 13.95 -11.06 17.50
CA ALA A 33 15.06 -12.01 17.36
C ALA A 33 15.57 -12.10 15.92
N GLY A 34 14.69 -12.01 14.91
CA GLY A 34 15.06 -12.00 13.49
C GLY A 34 15.70 -10.70 13.01
N VAL A 35 15.46 -9.59 13.71
CA VAL A 35 15.98 -8.25 13.37
C VAL A 35 17.31 -7.92 14.09
N ARG A 36 17.74 -8.75 15.06
CA ARG A 36 19.06 -8.60 15.71
C ARG A 36 20.19 -8.90 14.71
N GLY A 37 20.63 -7.85 14.03
CA GLY A 37 21.65 -7.87 12.98
C GLY A 37 21.49 -6.73 11.97
N ALA A 38 20.30 -6.11 11.90
CA ALA A 38 20.02 -4.97 11.02
C ALA A 38 20.38 -3.59 11.63
N ALA A 39 21.20 -3.57 12.68
CA ALA A 39 21.44 -2.39 13.52
C ALA A 39 22.26 -1.26 12.86
N GLU A 40 22.65 -1.39 11.59
CA GLU A 40 23.44 -0.38 10.87
C GLU A 40 22.81 0.07 9.54
N LEU A 41 21.49 -0.01 9.40
CA LEU A 41 20.83 0.71 8.30
C LEU A 41 20.68 2.19 8.70
N PRO A 42 21.27 3.15 7.96
CA PRO A 42 21.10 4.56 8.27
C PRO A 42 19.61 4.92 8.18
N PHE A 43 19.07 5.42 9.28
CA PHE A 43 17.71 5.94 9.35
C PHE A 43 17.53 7.10 8.36
N GLN A 44 16.78 6.87 7.28
CA GLN A 44 16.27 7.92 6.38
C GLN A 44 14.80 8.20 6.72
N GLY A 45 14.54 8.70 7.92
CA GLY A 45 13.22 9.22 8.27
C GLY A 45 12.98 10.62 7.73
N SER A 46 11.73 10.91 7.37
CA SER A 46 11.25 12.28 7.20
C SER A 46 11.01 12.89 8.58
N TYR A 47 11.54 14.10 8.82
CA TYR A 47 11.19 14.88 10.00
C TYR A 47 9.90 15.67 9.73
N SER A 48 8.89 15.50 10.58
CA SER A 48 7.85 16.53 10.71
C SER A 48 8.41 17.64 11.60
N GLN A 49 8.68 18.81 11.04
CA GLN A 49 8.94 19.99 11.86
C GLN A 49 7.63 20.42 12.52
N THR A 50 7.69 20.81 13.80
CA THR A 50 6.55 21.40 14.49
C THR A 50 6.14 22.67 13.74
N LYS A 51 4.90 22.69 13.25
CA LYS A 51 4.34 23.86 12.56
C LYS A 51 4.43 25.07 13.49
N VAL A 52 5.09 26.14 13.06
CA VAL A 52 5.03 27.43 13.75
C VAL A 52 3.57 27.90 13.72
N GLU A 53 3.05 28.32 14.87
CA GLU A 53 1.66 28.75 15.00
C GLU A 53 1.42 29.99 14.13
N GLU A 54 0.61 29.86 13.08
CA GLU A 54 0.17 30.98 12.24
C GLU A 54 -1.29 31.33 12.57
N PRO A 55 -1.68 32.62 12.50
CA PRO A 55 -3.05 33.05 12.75
C PRO A 55 -3.99 32.37 11.73
N ALA A 56 -5.02 31.74 12.27
CA ALA A 56 -5.88 30.82 11.55
C ALA A 56 -6.63 31.47 10.39
N TYR A 57 -6.19 31.26 9.14
CA TYR A 57 -7.10 31.02 8.00
C TYR A 57 -6.39 30.57 6.71
N GLY A 58 -6.77 29.38 6.22
CA GLY A 58 -6.89 29.05 4.79
C GLY A 58 -5.66 29.19 3.88
N GLY A 59 -4.82 28.14 3.81
CA GLY A 59 -3.78 28.02 2.79
C GLY A 59 -2.93 26.77 2.98
N HIS A 60 -3.43 25.59 2.61
CA HIS A 60 -2.64 24.36 2.58
C HIS A 60 -1.73 24.33 1.35
N ALA A 61 -0.85 25.32 1.22
CA ALA A 61 0.34 25.18 0.42
C ALA A 61 1.49 24.96 1.40
N SER A 62 2.12 23.79 1.36
CA SER A 62 3.45 23.63 1.93
C SER A 62 4.38 24.56 1.16
N ALA A 63 4.47 25.82 1.59
CA ALA A 63 5.45 26.76 1.10
C ALA A 63 6.79 26.39 1.74
N MET A 64 7.38 25.29 1.26
CA MET A 64 8.80 25.05 1.47
C MET A 64 9.51 26.16 0.71
N GLY A 65 10.15 27.08 1.41
CA GLY A 65 11.17 27.92 0.79
C GLY A 65 12.17 27.04 0.02
N PRO A 66 12.90 27.59 -0.97
CA PRO A 66 13.89 26.80 -1.70
C PRO A 66 14.79 26.09 -0.69
N PRO A 67 15.07 24.78 -0.89
CA PRO A 67 15.87 24.02 0.05
C PRO A 67 17.21 24.75 0.23
N PRO A 68 17.77 24.79 1.46
CA PRO A 68 19.09 25.36 1.67
C PRO A 68 20.06 24.69 0.71
N SER A 69 20.94 25.48 0.11
CA SER A 69 21.96 25.01 -0.83
C SER A 69 22.86 23.99 -0.14
N ALA A 70 22.49 22.71 -0.21
CA ALA A 70 23.34 21.65 0.26
C ALA A 70 24.58 21.62 -0.64
N PRO A 71 25.81 21.48 -0.10
CA PRO A 71 26.97 21.22 -0.92
C PRO A 71 26.67 19.99 -1.77
N GLY A 72 26.82 20.12 -3.09
CA GLY A 72 26.51 19.05 -4.04
C GLY A 72 27.20 17.78 -3.59
N ALA A 73 26.41 16.76 -3.25
CA ALA A 73 26.96 15.47 -2.86
C ALA A 73 27.86 15.00 -4.00
N GLY A 74 29.17 14.98 -3.75
CA GLY A 74 30.15 14.35 -4.64
C GLY A 74 29.92 12.85 -4.63
N GLY A 75 28.87 12.40 -5.30
CA GLY A 75 28.49 10.99 -5.41
C GLY A 75 28.84 10.47 -6.78
N GLY A 76 29.63 9.40 -6.83
CA GLY A 76 29.73 8.58 -8.04
C GLY A 76 28.35 8.11 -8.50
N PRO A 77 28.23 7.56 -9.73
CA PRO A 77 26.94 7.12 -10.24
C PRO A 77 26.31 6.09 -9.28
N SER A 78 25.08 6.35 -8.83
CA SER A 78 24.31 5.40 -8.01
C SER A 78 24.29 4.03 -8.69
N PRO A 79 24.41 2.90 -7.97
CA PRO A 79 24.18 1.59 -8.57
C PRO A 79 22.73 1.40 -9.04
N VAL A 80 21.79 2.19 -8.49
CA VAL A 80 20.39 2.19 -8.89
C VAL A 80 20.17 3.16 -10.04
N ARG A 81 19.58 2.66 -11.12
CA ARG A 81 19.11 3.45 -12.26
C ARG A 81 17.59 3.44 -12.24
N PHE A 82 17.01 4.62 -12.40
CA PHE A 82 15.57 4.77 -12.58
C PHE A 82 15.31 5.09 -14.04
N GLU A 83 14.32 4.42 -14.62
CA GLU A 83 13.79 4.73 -15.93
C GLU A 83 12.28 4.95 -15.82
N GLU A 84 11.77 5.92 -16.57
CA GLU A 84 10.33 6.16 -16.64
C GLU A 84 9.73 5.19 -17.66
N VAL A 85 8.89 4.28 -17.18
CA VAL A 85 8.19 3.30 -18.03
C VAL A 85 6.70 3.49 -17.86
N ARG A 86 6.01 3.83 -18.95
CA ARG A 86 4.54 3.84 -19.00
C ARG A 86 4.02 2.42 -19.14
N ALA A 87 3.97 1.70 -18.01
CA ALA A 87 3.55 0.30 -17.97
C ALA A 87 2.08 0.11 -17.55
N LEU A 88 1.53 1.03 -16.76
CA LEU A 88 0.17 0.96 -16.22
C LEU A 88 -0.57 2.30 -16.40
N SER A 89 -1.87 2.21 -16.65
CA SER A 89 -2.78 3.35 -16.74
C SER A 89 -3.90 3.28 -15.70
N GLU A 90 -3.67 2.56 -14.60
CA GLU A 90 -4.70 2.32 -13.60
C GLU A 90 -5.03 3.61 -12.84
N LYS A 91 -6.32 3.87 -12.67
CA LYS A 91 -6.81 5.02 -11.94
C LYS A 91 -7.45 4.55 -10.65
N THR A 92 -6.99 5.10 -9.53
CA THR A 92 -7.59 4.83 -8.23
C THR A 92 -8.64 5.88 -7.89
N TYR A 93 -9.67 5.44 -7.17
CA TYR A 93 -10.81 6.28 -6.81
C TYR A 93 -10.91 6.36 -5.30
N CYS A 94 -11.11 7.56 -4.76
CA CYS A 94 -11.37 7.78 -3.36
C CYS A 94 -12.17 9.08 -3.20
N GLY A 95 -13.46 8.95 -2.89
CA GLY A 95 -14.40 10.06 -2.69
C GLY A 95 -14.84 10.75 -3.99
N GLY A 96 -15.44 11.93 -3.82
CA GLY A 96 -15.88 12.79 -4.94
C GLY A 96 -14.81 13.79 -5.38
N ARG A 97 -15.05 14.45 -6.51
CA ARG A 97 -14.13 15.42 -7.13
C ARG A 97 -13.82 16.63 -6.27
N THR A 98 -14.80 17.13 -5.51
CA THR A 98 -14.72 18.39 -4.77
C THR A 98 -14.25 18.21 -3.33
N LYS A 99 -14.21 16.97 -2.81
CA LYS A 99 -13.71 16.63 -1.46
C LYS A 99 -14.21 17.59 -0.36
N ASP A 100 -15.50 17.94 -0.38
CA ASP A 100 -16.08 19.06 0.38
C ASP A 100 -15.82 19.05 1.90
N HIS A 101 -15.55 17.89 2.50
CA HIS A 101 -15.49 17.71 3.95
C HIS A 101 -14.28 16.90 4.47
N LEU A 102 -13.42 16.41 3.57
CA LEU A 102 -12.20 15.69 3.96
C LEU A 102 -11.04 16.69 3.99
N LEU A 103 -10.56 17.04 5.18
CA LEU A 103 -9.38 17.88 5.39
C LEU A 103 -8.11 17.26 4.76
N GLU A 104 -8.04 15.93 4.72
CA GLU A 104 -7.06 15.15 3.97
C GLU A 104 -7.74 14.01 3.20
N SER A 105 -7.27 13.76 1.98
CA SER A 105 -7.67 12.60 1.20
C SER A 105 -6.67 11.47 1.41
N GLY A 106 -7.02 10.49 2.24
CA GLY A 106 -6.33 9.20 2.22
C GLY A 106 -6.44 8.59 0.82
N GLY A 107 -5.34 8.54 0.08
CA GLY A 107 -5.29 7.84 -1.20
C GLY A 107 -5.47 6.33 -1.01
N SER A 108 -5.49 5.59 -2.11
CA SER A 108 -5.38 4.14 -2.04
C SER A 108 -3.93 3.68 -2.11
N GLY A 109 -3.67 2.42 -1.74
CA GLY A 109 -2.34 1.84 -1.72
C GLY A 109 -2.13 0.75 -2.78
N LEU A 110 -0.88 0.31 -2.90
CA LEU A 110 -0.50 -0.83 -3.72
C LEU A 110 0.48 -1.74 -2.97
N ALA A 111 0.59 -2.99 -3.40
CA ALA A 111 1.62 -3.93 -2.99
C ALA A 111 2.34 -4.49 -4.22
N LEU A 112 3.66 -4.66 -4.10
CA LEU A 112 4.46 -5.44 -5.04
C LEU A 112 4.59 -6.85 -4.47
N VAL A 113 4.13 -7.85 -5.20
CA VAL A 113 4.06 -9.24 -4.73
C VAL A 113 4.39 -10.18 -5.88
N ASP A 114 5.02 -11.32 -5.63
CA ASP A 114 5.11 -12.41 -6.62
C ASP A 114 3.94 -13.36 -6.36
N TYR A 115 2.78 -13.13 -7.00
CA TYR A 115 1.54 -13.84 -6.60
C TYR A 115 1.47 -15.25 -7.19
N ASP A 116 2.22 -15.54 -8.25
CA ASP A 116 2.24 -16.83 -8.92
C ASP A 116 3.58 -17.60 -8.83
N GLY A 117 4.56 -17.04 -8.14
CA GLY A 117 5.84 -17.67 -7.85
C GLY A 117 6.78 -17.74 -9.06
N ASP A 118 6.59 -16.86 -10.05
CA ASP A 118 7.38 -16.86 -11.28
C ASP A 118 8.66 -16.00 -11.20
N GLY A 119 8.92 -15.41 -10.03
CA GLY A 119 10.08 -14.58 -9.73
C GLY A 119 9.98 -13.15 -10.25
N ARG A 120 8.85 -12.75 -10.85
CA ARG A 120 8.59 -11.36 -11.25
C ARG A 120 7.61 -10.73 -10.29
N LEU A 121 7.90 -9.50 -9.86
CA LEU A 121 6.97 -8.74 -9.04
C LEU A 121 5.76 -8.31 -9.88
N ASP A 122 4.59 -8.70 -9.41
CA ASP A 122 3.27 -8.27 -9.81
C ASP A 122 2.82 -7.06 -8.97
N ILE A 123 1.76 -6.39 -9.42
CA ILE A 123 1.28 -5.16 -8.79
C ILE A 123 -0.18 -5.34 -8.40
N TYR A 124 -0.48 -5.30 -7.10
CA TYR A 124 -1.85 -5.24 -6.61
C TYR A 124 -2.19 -3.82 -6.19
N VAL A 125 -3.28 -3.27 -6.75
CA VAL A 125 -3.74 -1.90 -6.53
C VAL A 125 -5.10 -1.97 -5.85
N VAL A 126 -5.18 -1.29 -4.70
CA VAL A 126 -6.43 -1.10 -3.98
C VAL A 126 -7.13 0.14 -4.53
N SER A 127 -8.46 0.09 -4.62
CA SER A 127 -9.30 1.23 -4.93
C SER A 127 -10.33 1.44 -3.84
N ALA A 128 -11.09 2.53 -3.95
CA ALA A 128 -12.23 2.80 -3.09
C ALA A 128 -13.43 3.23 -3.94
N PHE A 129 -14.32 4.04 -3.37
CA PHE A 129 -15.51 4.50 -4.07
C PHE A 129 -15.30 5.89 -4.66
N GLU A 130 -15.90 6.10 -5.81
CA GLU A 130 -16.18 7.45 -6.31
C GLU A 130 -17.55 7.88 -5.79
N LEU A 131 -17.71 9.18 -5.52
CA LEU A 131 -19.02 9.77 -5.28
C LEU A 131 -19.43 10.57 -6.51
N ASP A 132 -20.61 10.28 -7.03
CA ASP A 132 -21.20 11.06 -8.12
C ASP A 132 -21.72 12.44 -7.63
N GLU A 133 -22.29 13.22 -8.54
CA GLU A 133 -22.84 14.55 -8.23
C GLU A 133 -23.98 14.51 -7.19
N ARG A 134 -24.66 13.37 -7.07
CA ARG A 134 -25.75 13.14 -6.12
C ARG A 134 -25.25 12.53 -4.81
N ARG A 135 -23.92 12.38 -4.65
CA ARG A 135 -23.24 11.72 -3.52
C ARG A 135 -23.61 10.24 -3.37
N GLU A 136 -24.04 9.61 -4.46
CA GLU A 136 -24.22 8.16 -4.53
C GLU A 136 -22.87 7.48 -4.78
N ARG A 137 -22.69 6.28 -4.21
CA ARG A 137 -21.42 5.53 -4.28
C ARG A 137 -21.32 4.78 -5.59
N ILE A 138 -20.27 5.03 -6.35
CA ILE A 138 -19.86 4.23 -7.50
C ILE A 138 -18.71 3.32 -7.03
N PRO A 139 -18.95 1.99 -6.93
CA PRO A 139 -17.93 1.07 -6.46
C PRO A 139 -16.91 0.80 -7.57
N HIS A 140 -15.63 1.00 -7.26
CA HIS A 140 -14.52 0.60 -8.12
C HIS A 140 -13.83 -0.65 -7.54
N ARG A 141 -13.32 -1.51 -8.43
CA ARG A 141 -12.70 -2.78 -8.07
C ARG A 141 -11.21 -2.61 -7.88
N ASN A 142 -10.64 -3.43 -7.01
CA ASN A 142 -9.19 -3.62 -6.94
C ASN A 142 -8.67 -4.29 -8.22
N ALA A 143 -7.40 -4.04 -8.53
CA ALA A 143 -6.72 -4.59 -9.70
C ALA A 143 -5.47 -5.38 -9.28
N LEU A 144 -5.22 -6.52 -9.94
CA LEU A 144 -4.01 -7.32 -9.78
C LEU A 144 -3.39 -7.46 -11.16
N TYR A 145 -2.21 -6.90 -11.35
CA TYR A 145 -1.48 -6.89 -12.60
C TYR A 145 -0.35 -7.93 -12.57
N ARG A 146 -0.58 -9.04 -13.27
CA ARG A 146 0.45 -10.05 -13.51
C ARG A 146 1.54 -9.50 -14.43
N ASN A 147 2.80 -9.59 -14.02
CA ASN A 147 3.97 -9.19 -14.79
C ASN A 147 4.34 -10.26 -15.83
N LEU A 148 4.16 -9.93 -17.11
CA LEU A 148 4.47 -10.81 -18.24
C LEU A 148 5.90 -10.61 -18.77
N GLY A 149 6.72 -9.83 -18.06
CA GLY A 149 8.05 -9.40 -18.50
C GLY A 149 8.02 -8.28 -19.54
N GLY A 150 9.17 -7.61 -19.70
CA GLY A 150 9.36 -6.56 -20.70
C GLY A 150 8.43 -5.34 -20.53
N GLY A 151 8.10 -4.99 -19.28
CA GLY A 151 7.21 -3.86 -18.97
C GLY A 151 5.74 -4.09 -19.30
N ARG A 152 5.33 -5.34 -19.58
CA ARG A 152 3.94 -5.69 -19.90
C ARG A 152 3.23 -6.31 -18.70
N PHE A 153 1.98 -5.93 -18.51
CA PHE A 153 1.15 -6.39 -17.41
C PHE A 153 -0.23 -6.84 -17.90
N GLN A 154 -0.81 -7.82 -17.21
CA GLN A 154 -2.17 -8.30 -17.46
C GLN A 154 -3.01 -8.19 -16.18
N ASN A 155 -4.16 -7.52 -16.24
CA ASN A 155 -5.09 -7.53 -15.12
C ASN A 155 -5.74 -8.91 -14.98
N VAL A 156 -5.47 -9.58 -13.86
CA VAL A 156 -5.95 -10.91 -13.51
C VAL A 156 -6.81 -10.91 -12.24
N ALA A 157 -7.18 -9.74 -11.70
CA ALA A 157 -7.87 -9.61 -10.40
C ALA A 157 -9.12 -10.49 -10.28
N ALA A 158 -9.99 -10.46 -11.29
CA ALA A 158 -11.22 -11.24 -11.30
C ALA A 158 -10.96 -12.74 -11.40
N ARG A 159 -9.93 -13.16 -12.14
CA ARG A 159 -9.52 -14.57 -12.25
C ARG A 159 -8.95 -15.07 -10.92
N ALA A 160 -8.15 -14.24 -10.28
CA ALA A 160 -7.53 -14.47 -8.98
C ALA A 160 -8.58 -14.44 -7.83
N GLY A 161 -9.67 -13.69 -7.99
CA GLY A 161 -10.73 -13.55 -6.98
C GLY A 161 -10.45 -12.48 -5.94
N VAL A 162 -9.63 -11.48 -6.29
CA VAL A 162 -9.22 -10.36 -5.43
C VAL A 162 -9.73 -9.01 -5.95
N ASP A 163 -10.69 -9.01 -6.88
CA ASP A 163 -11.28 -7.81 -7.49
C ASP A 163 -12.39 -7.17 -6.62
N ALA A 164 -12.18 -7.15 -5.30
CA ALA A 164 -13.18 -6.63 -4.37
C ALA A 164 -13.55 -5.18 -4.73
N ALA A 165 -14.85 -4.90 -4.77
CA ALA A 165 -15.41 -3.58 -5.01
C ALA A 165 -15.75 -2.90 -3.67
N ALA A 166 -14.72 -2.58 -2.89
CA ALA A 166 -14.84 -2.10 -1.51
C ALA A 166 -14.02 -0.83 -1.28
N TRP A 167 -14.24 -0.16 -0.15
CA TRP A 167 -13.40 0.97 0.25
C TRP A 167 -12.08 0.46 0.83
N GLY A 168 -10.97 0.62 0.12
CA GLY A 168 -9.65 0.28 0.61
C GLY A 168 -8.68 1.46 0.61
N ASN A 169 -7.93 1.61 1.71
CA ASN A 169 -6.93 2.68 1.88
C ASN A 169 -5.50 2.18 1.65
N GLY A 170 -5.23 0.91 1.94
CA GLY A 170 -3.90 0.31 1.81
C GLY A 170 -3.99 -1.21 1.71
N VAL A 171 -2.85 -1.84 1.43
CA VAL A 171 -2.70 -3.29 1.38
C VAL A 171 -1.39 -3.70 2.04
N CYS A 172 -1.44 -4.83 2.74
CA CYS A 172 -0.30 -5.61 3.18
C CYS A 172 -0.41 -6.99 2.51
N ALA A 173 0.71 -7.57 2.12
CA ALA A 173 0.76 -8.90 1.52
C ALA A 173 1.81 -9.73 2.26
N GLY A 174 1.53 -11.01 2.46
CA GLY A 174 2.46 -11.97 3.06
C GLY A 174 1.88 -13.37 3.10
N ASP A 175 2.72 -14.38 3.32
CA ASP A 175 2.24 -15.75 3.56
C ASP A 175 1.78 -15.87 5.02
N PHE A 176 0.50 -15.63 5.25
CA PHE A 176 -0.06 -15.60 6.60
C PHE A 176 -0.31 -17.01 7.14
N ASN A 177 -0.49 -17.99 6.25
CA ASN A 177 -0.93 -19.32 6.60
C ASN A 177 0.14 -20.42 6.42
N ASP A 178 1.34 -20.03 5.96
CA ASP A 178 2.52 -20.88 5.73
C ASP A 178 2.28 -21.94 4.64
N ASP A 179 1.50 -21.61 3.60
CA ASP A 179 1.28 -22.48 2.43
C ASP A 179 2.22 -22.19 1.25
N GLY A 180 3.13 -21.23 1.42
CA GLY A 180 4.06 -20.79 0.39
C GLY A 180 3.43 -19.90 -0.67
N LEU A 181 2.18 -19.46 -0.48
CA LEU A 181 1.51 -18.49 -1.35
C LEU A 181 1.27 -17.18 -0.60
N VAL A 182 1.25 -16.08 -1.35
CA VAL A 182 0.95 -14.76 -0.76
C VAL A 182 -0.56 -14.62 -0.52
N ASP A 183 -0.92 -14.12 0.66
CA ASP A 183 -2.27 -13.74 1.07
C ASP A 183 -2.50 -12.21 1.01
#